data_AF-A0AAP0MBP9-F1
#
_entry.id   AF-A0AAP0MBP9-F1
#
_cell.length_a   1.000
_cell.length_b   1.000
_cell.length_c   1.000
_cell.angle_alpha   90.00
_cell.angle_beta   90.00
_cell.angle_gamma   90.00
#
_symmetry.space_group_name_H-M   'P 1'
#
loop_
_entity.id
_entity.type
_entity.pdbx_description
1 polymer ?
#
loop_
_entity_poly.entity_id
_entity_poly.type
_entity_poly.pdbx_seq_one_letter_code
_entity_poly.pdbx_strand_id
1 'polypeptide(L)'
;MAAISPNGRFLAAAAFTADVKVWEIVYSKDGLVKAVTSVMQLKGHKSAVTWLCFAPNSEQIITASKDGTLRVWNINVRYHLDEDPKTLKVLPIPLLDSNGATLQYDRLSLSSDGKILAATHGSTLQWLSVETGKVLDTAEKAHEGNQQVSVLATSSVDKKVKLWLAPSLESS
;
A
#
# COMPACT_ATOMS: atom_id res chain seq x y z
N MET A 1 10.54 -0.72 3.14
CA MET A 1 9.34 0.13 3.01
C MET A 1 8.80 0.45 4.39
N ALA A 2 8.34 1.68 4.63
CA ALA A 2 7.56 2.03 5.81
C ALA A 2 6.41 2.98 5.45
N ALA A 3 5.29 2.88 6.15
CA ALA A 3 4.12 3.74 5.98
C ALA A 3 3.52 4.11 7.34
N ILE A 4 2.84 5.25 7.40
CA ILE A 4 2.07 5.68 8.57
C ILE A 4 0.58 5.56 8.23
N SER A 5 -0.24 5.11 9.18
CA SER A 5 -1.68 5.03 9.00
C SER A 5 -2.31 6.41 8.83
N PRO A 6 -3.43 6.54 8.08
CA PRO A 6 -4.11 7.81 7.89
C PRO A 6 -4.47 8.57 9.19
N ASN A 7 -4.79 7.84 10.26
CA ASN A 7 -5.07 8.41 11.58
C ASN A 7 -3.81 8.77 12.40
N GLY A 8 -2.60 8.57 11.86
CA GLY A 8 -1.32 8.84 12.52
C GLY A 8 -0.95 7.89 13.67
N ARG A 9 -1.80 6.92 14.01
CA ARG A 9 -1.62 6.05 15.18
C ARG A 9 -0.59 4.95 14.96
N PHE A 10 -0.47 4.44 13.74
CA PHE A 10 0.34 3.26 13.46
C PHE A 10 1.43 3.56 12.44
N LEU A 11 2.61 2.99 12.69
CA LEU A 11 3.70 2.90 11.73
C LEU A 11 3.87 1.42 11.38
N ALA A 12 3.92 1.09 10.10
CA ALA A 12 4.24 -0.26 9.64
C ALA A 12 5.50 -0.23 8.79
N ALA A 13 6.35 -1.24 8.93
CA ALA A 13 7.53 -1.41 8.10
C ALA A 13 7.72 -2.87 7.70
N ALA A 14 8.16 -3.04 6.47
CA ALA A 14 8.60 -4.30 5.91
C ALA A 14 9.95 -4.11 5.24
N ALA A 15 10.83 -5.10 5.42
CA ALA A 15 12.10 -5.21 4.72
C ALA A 15 12.02 -6.36 3.72
N PHE A 16 13.16 -6.83 3.21
CA PHE A 16 13.23 -8.05 2.40
C PHE A 16 12.95 -9.34 3.21
N THR A 17 12.13 -9.27 4.24
CA THR A 17 11.68 -10.37 5.10
C THR A 17 10.20 -10.66 4.84
N ALA A 18 9.73 -11.84 5.29
CA ALA A 18 8.36 -12.27 5.08
C ALA A 18 7.35 -11.72 6.12
N ASP A 19 7.84 -10.95 7.10
CA ASP A 19 7.04 -10.35 8.16
C ASP A 19 6.93 -8.84 8.00
N VAL A 20 5.81 -8.29 8.48
CA VAL A 20 5.63 -6.84 8.65
C VAL A 20 5.57 -6.53 10.12
N LYS A 21 6.38 -5.56 10.55
CA LYS A 21 6.36 -5.06 11.93
C LYS A 21 5.48 -3.83 12.00
N VAL A 22 4.68 -3.73 13.06
CA VAL A 22 3.79 -2.60 13.31
C VAL A 22 4.08 -2.03 14.69
N TRP A 23 4.16 -0.71 14.75
CA TRP A 23 4.36 0.07 15.96
C TRP A 23 3.19 1.03 16.16
N GLU A 24 2.83 1.27 17.41
CA GLU A 24 1.93 2.33 17.80
C GLU A 24 2.73 3.59 18.15
N ILE A 25 2.29 4.72 17.61
CA ILE A 25 2.80 6.04 17.96
C ILE A 25 1.89 6.57 19.08
N VAL A 26 2.44 6.72 20.28
CA VAL A 26 1.72 7.21 21.45
C VAL A 26 1.96 8.69 21.58
N TYR A 27 0.88 9.46 21.56
CA TYR A 27 0.91 10.92 21.72
C TYR A 27 0.55 11.32 23.15
N SER A 28 1.19 12.37 23.67
CA SER A 28 0.75 13.05 24.90
C SER A 28 -0.46 13.94 24.63
N LYS A 29 -1.09 14.47 25.70
CA LYS A 29 -2.28 15.31 25.60
C LYS A 29 -2.07 16.61 24.82
N ASP A 30 -0.83 17.08 24.75
CA ASP A 30 -0.38 18.25 23.99
C ASP A 30 -0.02 17.93 22.53
N GLY A 31 -0.21 16.68 22.08
CA GLY A 31 0.02 16.25 20.70
C GLY A 31 1.48 15.90 20.37
N LEU A 32 2.39 15.90 21.35
CA LEU A 32 3.77 15.48 21.13
C LEU A 32 3.89 13.95 21.10
N VAL A 33 4.83 13.43 20.30
CA VAL A 33 5.14 11.98 20.32
C VAL A 33 5.84 11.66 21.63
N LYS A 34 5.19 10.83 22.45
CA LYS A 34 5.71 10.37 23.75
C LYS A 34 6.51 9.08 23.63
N ALA A 35 6.05 8.14 22.81
CA ALA A 35 6.71 6.86 22.60
C ALA A 35 6.33 6.23 21.26
N VAL A 36 7.15 5.29 20.79
CA VAL A 36 6.84 4.40 19.67
C VAL A 36 7.09 2.96 20.15
N THR A 37 6.03 2.17 20.26
CA THR A 37 6.08 0.82 20.85
C THR A 37 5.74 -0.23 19.80
N SER A 38 6.49 -1.33 19.76
CA SER A 38 6.14 -2.45 18.88
C SER A 38 4.89 -3.12 19.42
N VAL A 39 3.87 -3.25 18.59
CA VAL A 39 2.55 -3.76 19.00
C VAL A 39 2.12 -5.00 18.24
N MET A 40 2.58 -5.19 17.00
CA MET A 40 2.17 -6.35 16.19
C MET A 40 3.28 -6.81 15.25
N GLN A 41 3.23 -8.09 14.91
CA GLN A 41 4.02 -8.69 13.83
C GLN A 41 3.09 -9.48 12.91
N LEU A 42 2.94 -9.03 11.67
CA LEU A 42 2.10 -9.69 10.67
C LEU A 42 2.91 -10.82 10.03
N LYS A 43 2.61 -12.06 10.42
CA LYS A 43 3.26 -13.28 9.90
C LYS A 43 2.32 -14.02 8.97
N GLY A 44 2.85 -14.51 7.85
CA GLY A 44 2.10 -15.41 6.97
C GLY A 44 2.56 -15.43 5.53
N HIS A 45 3.22 -14.37 5.05
CA HIS A 45 3.90 -14.45 3.75
C HIS A 45 5.00 -15.51 3.79
N LYS A 46 5.26 -16.12 2.63
CA LYS A 46 6.30 -17.16 2.47
C LYS A 46 7.60 -16.62 1.89
N SER A 47 7.61 -15.35 1.48
CA SER A 47 8.75 -14.66 0.88
C SER A 47 8.70 -13.17 1.18
N ALA A 48 9.72 -12.44 0.73
CA ALA A 48 9.93 -11.03 1.02
C ALA A 48 8.70 -10.18 0.66
N VAL A 49 8.25 -9.36 1.62
CA VAL A 49 7.23 -8.32 1.39
C VAL A 49 7.88 -7.19 0.58
N THR A 50 7.38 -6.93 -0.62
CA THR A 50 7.91 -5.92 -1.55
C THR A 50 7.33 -4.54 -1.27
N TRP A 51 6.06 -4.48 -0.85
CA TRP A 51 5.37 -3.23 -0.56
C TRP A 51 4.25 -3.41 0.46
N LEU A 52 3.85 -2.31 1.10
CA LEU A 52 2.68 -2.26 1.97
C LEU A 52 1.98 -0.89 1.89
N CYS A 53 0.70 -0.85 2.22
CA CYS A 53 -0.06 0.38 2.44
C CYS A 53 -1.14 0.18 3.51
N PHE A 54 -1.49 1.26 4.21
CA PHE A 54 -2.64 1.27 5.10
C PHE A 54 -3.92 1.53 4.32
N ALA A 55 -5.01 0.88 4.73
CA ALA A 55 -6.33 1.26 4.28
C ALA A 55 -6.75 2.63 4.84
N PRO A 56 -7.62 3.38 4.14
CA PRO A 56 -8.11 4.68 4.59
C PRO A 56 -8.73 4.68 6.00
N ASN A 57 -9.35 3.56 6.39
CA ASN A 57 -9.92 3.39 7.73
C ASN A 57 -8.88 3.24 8.85
N SER A 58 -7.58 3.09 8.53
CA SER A 58 -6.49 2.83 9.50
C SER A 58 -6.62 1.53 10.29
N GLU A 59 -7.53 0.64 9.88
CA GLU A 59 -7.81 -0.63 10.55
C GLU A 59 -7.27 -1.84 9.78
N GLN A 60 -6.79 -1.62 8.56
CA GLN A 60 -6.25 -2.66 7.70
C GLN A 60 -4.92 -2.25 7.07
N ILE A 61 -4.10 -3.25 6.79
CA ILE A 61 -2.89 -3.13 5.97
C ILE A 61 -3.03 -4.07 4.78
N ILE A 62 -2.61 -3.62 3.60
CA ILE A 62 -2.41 -4.48 2.43
C ILE A 62 -0.92 -4.62 2.19
N THR A 63 -0.46 -5.86 1.98
CA THR A 63 0.94 -6.18 1.67
C THR A 63 1.03 -6.93 0.35
N ALA A 64 2.07 -6.64 -0.44
CA ALA A 64 2.48 -7.44 -1.60
C ALA A 64 3.77 -8.18 -1.28
N SER A 65 3.92 -9.41 -1.79
CA SER A 65 5.09 -10.24 -1.55
C SER A 65 5.56 -10.95 -2.81
N LYS A 66 6.86 -11.27 -2.82
CA LYS A 66 7.49 -12.20 -3.77
C LYS A 66 6.94 -13.62 -3.70
N ASP A 67 6.10 -13.95 -2.72
CA ASP A 67 5.40 -15.24 -2.68
C ASP A 67 4.22 -15.33 -3.66
N GLY A 68 4.02 -14.28 -4.48
CA GLY A 68 2.97 -14.21 -5.49
C GLY A 68 1.60 -13.83 -4.91
N THR A 69 1.55 -13.34 -3.67
CA THR A 69 0.28 -12.97 -3.01
C THR A 69 0.25 -11.52 -2.54
N LEU A 70 -0.95 -10.96 -2.60
CA LEU A 70 -1.40 -9.85 -1.77
C LEU A 70 -2.04 -10.41 -0.50
N ARG A 71 -1.80 -9.78 0.64
CA ARG A 71 -2.54 -10.07 1.87
C ARG A 71 -3.21 -8.83 2.42
N VAL A 72 -4.45 -9.01 2.89
CA VAL A 72 -5.20 -7.98 3.62
C VAL A 72 -5.22 -8.41 5.08
N TRP A 73 -4.73 -7.53 5.95
CA TRP A 73 -4.59 -7.76 7.39
C TRP A 73 -5.58 -6.90 8.15
N ASN A 74 -6.24 -7.47 9.14
CA ASN A 74 -6.91 -6.70 10.18
C ASN A 74 -5.89 -6.36 11.26
N ILE A 75 -5.67 -5.06 11.45
CA ILE A 75 -4.82 -4.51 12.51
C ILE A 75 -5.62 -3.77 13.58
N ASN A 76 -6.95 -3.67 13.44
CA ASN A 76 -7.84 -3.21 14.50
C ASN A 76 -8.18 -4.35 15.47
N VAL A 77 -7.18 -5.17 15.79
CA VAL A 77 -7.25 -6.12 16.89
C VAL A 77 -6.95 -5.40 18.18
N ARG A 78 -7.70 -5.71 19.24
CA ARG A 78 -7.47 -5.07 20.54
C ARG A 78 -6.21 -5.68 21.12
N TYR A 79 -5.06 -5.08 20.86
CA TYR A 79 -3.79 -5.58 21.39
C TYR A 79 -3.73 -5.52 22.93
N HIS A 80 -4.55 -4.68 23.58
CA HIS A 80 -4.72 -4.72 25.04
C HIS A 80 -5.50 -5.94 25.55
N LEU A 81 -6.03 -6.77 24.64
CA LEU A 81 -6.69 -8.05 24.93
C LEU A 81 -5.89 -9.25 24.39
N ASP A 82 -4.60 -9.06 24.04
CA ASP A 82 -3.72 -10.10 23.49
C ASP A 82 -4.27 -10.80 22.24
N GLU A 83 -5.06 -10.08 21.43
CA GLU A 83 -5.55 -10.61 20.15
C GLU A 83 -4.49 -10.50 19.06
N ASP A 84 -4.16 -11.63 18.43
CA ASP A 84 -3.26 -11.66 17.28
C ASP A 84 -3.87 -10.99 16.04
N PRO A 85 -3.07 -10.27 15.23
CA PRO A 85 -3.51 -9.73 13.95
C PRO A 85 -3.94 -10.85 13.01
N LYS A 86 -5.06 -10.64 12.31
CA LYS A 86 -5.68 -11.67 11.47
C LYS A 86 -5.48 -11.36 10.00
N THR A 87 -5.02 -12.34 9.22
CA THR A 87 -5.13 -12.26 7.75
C THR A 87 -6.60 -12.38 7.40
N LEU A 88 -7.19 -11.31 6.85
CA LEU A 88 -8.56 -11.32 6.33
C LEU A 88 -8.61 -12.01 4.97
N LYS A 89 -7.62 -11.74 4.12
CA LYS A 89 -7.58 -12.23 2.73
C LYS A 89 -6.16 -12.56 2.30
N VAL A 90 -6.07 -13.60 1.47
CA VAL A 90 -4.88 -13.93 0.68
C VAL A 90 -5.35 -13.95 -0.77
N LEU A 91 -4.87 -13.00 -1.57
CA LEU A 91 -5.26 -12.83 -2.96
C LEU A 91 -4.03 -13.12 -3.83
N PRO A 92 -4.13 -13.93 -4.90
CA PRO A 92 -3.01 -14.10 -5.82
C PRO A 92 -2.73 -12.78 -6.55
N ILE A 93 -1.47 -12.50 -6.85
CA ILE A 93 -1.11 -11.43 -7.78
C ILE A 93 -1.46 -11.93 -9.20
N PRO A 94 -2.38 -11.28 -9.91
CA PRO A 94 -2.87 -11.75 -11.21
C PRO A 94 -1.92 -11.44 -12.38
N LEU A 95 -0.81 -10.73 -12.13
CA LEU A 95 0.14 -10.35 -13.15
C LEU A 95 1.15 -11.48 -13.42
N LEU A 96 1.22 -11.94 -14.66
CA LEU A 96 2.09 -13.04 -15.10
C LEU A 96 3.04 -12.59 -16.21
N ASP A 97 4.23 -13.18 -16.27
CA ASP A 97 5.17 -13.01 -17.39
C ASP A 97 4.81 -13.91 -18.59
N SER A 98 5.62 -13.84 -19.66
CA SER A 98 5.42 -14.66 -20.87
C SER A 98 5.52 -16.17 -20.62
N ASN A 99 6.13 -16.59 -19.51
CA ASN A 99 6.31 -17.97 -19.11
C ASN A 99 5.22 -18.43 -18.11
N GLY A 100 4.28 -17.54 -17.76
CA GLY A 100 3.23 -17.81 -16.77
C GLY A 100 3.69 -17.69 -15.32
N ALA A 101 4.89 -17.15 -15.05
CA ALA A 101 5.37 -16.91 -13.70
C ALA A 101 4.79 -15.61 -13.14
N THR A 102 4.39 -15.63 -11.86
CA THR A 102 3.83 -14.46 -11.19
C THR A 102 4.86 -13.35 -11.04
N LEU A 103 4.53 -12.17 -11.56
CA LEU A 103 5.30 -10.95 -11.37
C LEU A 103 4.97 -10.31 -10.02
N GLN A 104 5.91 -9.54 -9.48
CA GLN A 104 5.74 -8.87 -8.19
C GLN A 104 5.19 -7.46 -8.36
N TYR A 105 4.38 -6.98 -7.42
CA TYR A 105 4.07 -5.55 -7.36
C TYR A 105 5.12 -4.78 -6.57
N ASP A 106 5.55 -3.66 -7.14
CA ASP A 106 6.58 -2.79 -6.59
C ASP A 106 6.00 -1.57 -5.87
N ARG A 107 4.77 -1.14 -6.19
CA ARG A 107 4.04 -0.07 -5.50
C ARG A 107 2.57 -0.43 -5.34
N LEU A 108 1.98 -0.04 -4.22
CA LEU A 108 0.55 -0.15 -3.95
C LEU A 108 0.00 1.20 -3.49
N SER A 109 -1.22 1.53 -3.92
CA SER A 109 -2.00 2.67 -3.43
C SER A 109 -3.48 2.31 -3.40
N LEU A 110 -4.19 2.76 -2.36
CA LEU A 110 -5.62 2.50 -2.20
C LEU A 110 -6.45 3.73 -2.55
N SER A 111 -7.61 3.50 -3.15
CA SER A 111 -8.65 4.53 -3.27
C SER A 111 -9.10 5.01 -1.89
N SER A 112 -9.65 6.22 -1.83
CA SER A 112 -10.11 6.83 -0.57
C SER A 112 -11.21 6.05 0.15
N ASP A 113 -11.94 5.20 -0.56
CA ASP A 113 -12.94 4.28 -0.01
C ASP A 113 -12.39 2.87 0.28
N GLY A 114 -11.12 2.61 -0.04
CA GLY A 114 -10.42 1.34 0.19
C GLY A 114 -10.87 0.18 -0.71
N LYS A 115 -11.70 0.42 -1.73
CA LYS A 115 -12.25 -0.65 -2.59
C LYS A 115 -11.39 -0.98 -3.81
N ILE A 116 -10.62 -0.01 -4.29
CA ILE A 116 -9.76 -0.13 -5.47
C ILE A 116 -8.31 -0.06 -5.03
N LEU A 117 -7.53 -1.06 -5.44
CA LEU A 117 -6.09 -1.10 -5.27
C LEU A 117 -5.42 -0.80 -6.60
N ALA A 118 -4.65 0.28 -6.66
CA ALA A 118 -3.72 0.56 -7.75
C ALA A 118 -2.38 -0.11 -7.43
N ALA A 119 -1.89 -0.97 -8.31
CA ALA A 119 -0.66 -1.73 -8.13
C ALA A 119 0.22 -1.62 -9.37
N THR A 120 1.53 -1.39 -9.19
CA THR A 120 2.46 -1.28 -10.33
C THR A 120 3.51 -2.40 -10.32
N HIS A 121 3.93 -2.78 -11.52
CA HIS A 121 5.11 -3.60 -11.79
C HIS A 121 5.83 -3.00 -13.00
N GLY A 122 7.07 -2.54 -12.83
CA GLY A 122 7.76 -1.85 -13.93
C GLY A 122 6.94 -0.67 -14.48
N SER A 123 6.57 -0.72 -15.76
CA SER A 123 5.75 0.30 -16.43
C SER A 123 4.25 -0.03 -16.46
N THR A 124 3.85 -1.21 -15.98
CA THR A 124 2.46 -1.67 -15.92
C THR A 124 1.79 -1.17 -14.64
N LEU A 125 0.57 -0.64 -14.78
CA LEU A 125 -0.33 -0.25 -13.69
C LEU A 125 -1.61 -1.07 -13.78
N GLN A 126 -2.00 -1.74 -12.70
CA GLN A 126 -3.26 -2.47 -12.61
C GLN A 126 -4.15 -1.87 -11.54
N TRP A 127 -5.45 -1.85 -11.80
CA TRP A 127 -6.48 -1.57 -10.79
C TRP A 127 -7.17 -2.86 -10.42
N LEU A 128 -7.21 -3.19 -9.13
CA LEU A 128 -7.81 -4.41 -8.61
C LEU A 128 -8.94 -4.07 -7.65
N SER A 129 -9.96 -4.92 -7.63
CA SER A 129 -10.94 -4.95 -6.55
C SER A 129 -10.27 -5.55 -5.30
N VAL A 130 -10.19 -4.78 -4.21
CA VAL A 130 -9.65 -5.28 -2.93
C VAL A 130 -10.50 -6.41 -2.37
N GLU A 131 -11.80 -6.40 -2.68
CA GLU A 131 -12.74 -7.40 -2.20
C GLU A 131 -12.46 -8.78 -2.82
N THR A 132 -12.17 -8.81 -4.12
CA THR A 132 -12.11 -10.06 -4.90
C THR A 132 -10.73 -10.42 -5.42
N GLY A 133 -9.79 -9.47 -5.44
CA GLY A 133 -8.51 -9.58 -6.14
C GLY A 133 -8.63 -9.53 -7.67
N LYS A 134 -9.83 -9.34 -8.22
CA LYS A 134 -10.04 -9.29 -9.67
C LYS A 134 -9.45 -8.00 -10.24
N VAL A 135 -8.72 -8.13 -11.36
CA VAL A 135 -8.28 -7.00 -12.17
C VAL A 135 -9.50 -6.32 -12.80
N LEU A 136 -9.65 -5.04 -12.53
CA LEU A 136 -10.67 -4.16 -13.08
C LEU A 136 -10.19 -3.53 -14.39
N ASP A 137 -8.93 -3.09 -14.44
CA ASP A 137 -8.30 -2.49 -15.61
C ASP A 137 -6.77 -2.61 -15.55
N THR A 138 -6.09 -2.46 -16.69
CA THR A 138 -4.62 -2.48 -16.82
C THR A 138 -4.16 -1.42 -17.81
N ALA A 139 -3.23 -0.59 -17.38
CA ALA A 139 -2.53 0.38 -18.23
C ALA A 139 -1.07 -0.05 -18.38
N GLU A 140 -0.67 -0.35 -19.62
CA GLU A 140 0.74 -0.54 -19.98
C GLU A 140 1.42 0.81 -20.19
N LYS A 141 2.74 0.86 -19.99
CA LYS A 141 3.54 2.07 -20.24
C LYS A 141 3.08 3.29 -19.43
N ALA A 142 2.45 3.07 -18.28
CA ALA A 142 1.93 4.12 -17.40
C ALA A 142 3.01 5.07 -16.86
N HIS A 143 4.28 4.64 -16.90
CA HIS A 143 5.45 5.44 -16.53
C HIS A 143 6.37 5.81 -17.71
N GLU A 144 6.01 5.45 -18.96
CA GLU A 144 6.69 6.00 -20.13
C GLU A 144 6.18 7.43 -20.32
N GLY A 145 6.95 8.39 -19.80
CA GLY A 145 6.68 9.81 -20.02
C GLY A 145 6.64 10.08 -21.52
N ASN A 146 5.49 10.53 -22.03
CA ASN A 146 5.51 11.34 -23.23
C ASN A 146 6.31 12.60 -22.83
N GLN A 147 7.46 12.86 -23.46
CA GLN A 147 8.44 13.89 -23.05
C GLN A 147 7.90 15.34 -22.94
N GLN A 148 6.60 15.57 -23.08
CA GLN A 148 6.00 16.90 -23.12
C GLN A 148 5.21 17.33 -21.88
N VAL A 149 4.84 16.44 -20.95
CA VAL A 149 3.98 16.86 -19.83
C VAL A 149 4.34 16.21 -18.51
N SER A 150 4.88 17.00 -17.59
CA SER A 150 4.98 16.63 -16.17
C SER A 150 3.67 17.03 -15.47
N VAL A 151 2.93 16.05 -14.92
CA VAL A 151 1.69 16.30 -14.17
C VAL A 151 1.94 16.07 -12.68
N LEU A 152 1.66 17.09 -11.87
CA LEU A 152 1.62 16.99 -10.42
C LEU A 152 0.20 16.64 -9.97
N ALA A 153 0.03 15.54 -9.24
CA ALA A 153 -1.26 15.15 -8.67
C ALA A 153 -1.26 15.36 -7.15
N THR A 154 -2.27 16.06 -6.64
CA THR A 154 -2.52 16.20 -5.20
C THR A 154 -3.91 15.69 -4.87
N SER A 155 -4.02 14.76 -3.94
CA SER A 155 -5.30 14.31 -3.37
C SER A 155 -5.62 15.06 -2.08
N SER A 156 -6.88 15.42 -1.89
CA SER A 156 -7.37 16.16 -0.72
C SER A 156 -8.46 15.37 0.03
N VAL A 157 -8.67 15.72 1.31
CA VAL A 157 -9.66 15.09 2.22
C VAL A 157 -11.10 15.26 1.70
N ASP A 158 -11.32 16.20 0.79
CA ASP A 158 -12.59 16.43 0.09
C ASP A 158 -12.90 15.38 -1.01
N LYS A 159 -12.12 14.30 -1.08
CA LYS A 159 -12.24 13.22 -2.09
C LYS A 159 -11.99 13.70 -3.53
N LYS A 160 -11.38 14.87 -3.71
CA LYS A 160 -10.99 15.37 -5.04
C LYS A 160 -9.50 15.15 -5.25
N VAL A 161 -9.16 14.78 -6.48
CA VAL A 161 -7.78 14.83 -6.98
C VAL A 161 -7.68 16.05 -7.88
N LYS A 162 -6.73 16.94 -7.57
CA LYS A 162 -6.35 18.03 -8.47
C LYS A 162 -5.12 17.62 -9.25
N LEU A 163 -5.19 17.79 -10.57
CA LEU A 163 -4.09 17.61 -11.49
C LEU A 163 -3.60 18.99 -11.91
N TRP A 164 -2.31 19.22 -11.81
CA TRP A 164 -1.64 20.44 -12.25
C TRP A 164 -0.65 20.08 -13.33
N LEU A 165 -0.67 20.81 -14.45
CA LEU A 165 0.40 20.77 -15.43
C LEU A 165 1.59 21.53 -14.84
N ALA A 166 2.76 20.91 -14.77
CA ALA A 166 3.97 21.64 -14.46
C ALA A 166 4.27 22.60 -15.62
N PRO A 167 4.60 23.87 -15.35
CA PRO A 167 4.99 24.80 -16.41
C PRO A 167 6.23 24.25 -17.13
N SER A 168 6.25 24.38 -18.45
CA SER A 168 7.42 24.05 -19.27
C SER A 168 8.59 24.94 -18.86
N LEU A 169 9.68 24.34 -18.40
CA LEU A 169 10.97 25.02 -18.39
C LEU A 169 11.41 25.09 -19.85
N GLU A 170 11.22 26.24 -20.50
CA GLU A 170 11.92 26.52 -21.75
C GLU A 170 13.42 26.53 -21.43
N SER A 171 14.15 25.54 -21.94
CA SER A 171 15.61 25.54 -21.88
C SER A 171 16.12 26.63 -22.82
N SER A 172 16.84 27.62 -22.27
CA SER A 172 17.65 28.57 -23.04
C SER A 172 18.81 27.87 -23.75
#